data_AF-A0A6A8G9X5-F1
#
_entry.id   AF-A0A6A8G9X5-F1
#
_cell.length_a   1.000
_cell.length_b   1.000
_cell.length_c   1.000
_cell.angle_alpha   90.00
_cell.angle_beta   90.00
_cell.angle_gamma   90.00
#
_symmetry.space_group_name_H-M   'P 1'
#
loop_
_entity.id
_entity.type
_entity.pdbx_description
1 polymer ?
#
loop_
_entity_poly.entity_id
_entity_poly.type
_entity_poly.pdbx_seq_one_letter_code
_entity_poly.pdbx_strand_id
1 'polypeptide(L)'
;MSSADFREQVETAFPELADITDDELREKVVDAWCLGLERGGWRDIEDIPYAWNIHEVTNVEHVRGVTRIAVDAAKQQRDFHGADPDFDVIVAACLLHDVGKCYEYVDFVDEDRLTTPDPEYATQEVPHSLSGYALAHEVGCPLSVQRAIPHFIGEIPTRTLESELVKSANSASSNAITQATMGISLQEWVDEYSQTT
;
A
#
# COMPACT_ATOMS: atom_id res chain seq x y z
N MET A 1 7.87 -9.79 18.29
CA MET A 1 7.85 -10.94 17.35
C MET A 1 9.17 -10.93 16.61
N SER A 2 9.67 -12.07 16.10
CA SER A 2 10.94 -12.08 15.34
C SER A 2 10.71 -11.68 13.89
N SER A 3 11.72 -11.17 13.18
CA SER A 3 11.60 -10.85 11.75
C SER A 3 11.15 -12.04 10.89
N ALA A 4 11.47 -13.27 11.29
CA ALA A 4 11.01 -14.50 10.64
C ALA A 4 9.48 -14.69 10.70
N ASP A 5 8.80 -14.10 11.68
CA ASP A 5 7.34 -14.16 11.86
C ASP A 5 6.63 -13.23 10.87
N PHE A 6 7.10 -11.98 10.74
CA PHE A 6 6.55 -11.03 9.78
C PHE A 6 6.68 -11.48 8.34
N ARG A 7 7.80 -12.13 8.00
CA ARG A 7 7.98 -12.64 6.64
C ARG A 7 6.89 -13.66 6.25
N GLU A 8 6.61 -14.61 7.13
CA GLU A 8 5.55 -15.60 6.92
C GLU A 8 4.17 -14.93 6.80
N GLN A 9 3.90 -13.92 7.63
CA GLN A 9 2.66 -13.14 7.55
C GLN A 9 2.54 -12.43 6.19
N VAL A 10 3.58 -11.73 5.74
CA VAL A 10 3.59 -10.99 4.47
C VAL A 10 3.40 -11.93 3.28
N GLU A 11 4.13 -13.04 3.22
CA GLU A 11 4.03 -14.04 2.14
C GLU A 11 2.65 -14.71 2.12
N THR A 12 2.03 -14.91 3.29
CA THR A 12 0.68 -15.48 3.41
C THR A 12 -0.40 -14.46 3.02
N ALA A 13 -0.25 -13.21 3.47
CA ALA A 13 -1.19 -12.12 3.22
C ALA A 13 -1.22 -11.73 1.74
N PHE A 14 -0.07 -11.72 1.06
CA PHE A 14 0.06 -11.27 -0.33
C PHE A 14 0.48 -12.39 -1.28
N PRO A 15 -0.44 -13.32 -1.65
CA PRO A 15 -0.14 -14.32 -2.66
C PRO A 15 0.21 -13.70 -4.03
N GLU A 16 -0.23 -12.47 -4.29
CA GLU A 16 0.14 -11.67 -5.46
C GLU A 16 1.67 -11.43 -5.58
N LEU A 17 2.48 -11.64 -4.53
CA LEU A 17 3.95 -11.66 -4.61
C LEU A 17 4.47 -12.70 -5.62
N ALA A 18 3.72 -13.79 -5.87
CA ALA A 18 4.07 -14.80 -6.86
C ALA A 18 4.04 -14.27 -8.30
N ASP A 19 3.29 -13.18 -8.55
CA ASP A 19 3.15 -12.58 -9.88
C ASP A 19 4.33 -11.67 -10.25
N ILE A 20 5.21 -11.34 -9.29
CA ILE A 20 6.47 -10.63 -9.56
C ILE A 20 7.49 -11.64 -10.10
N THR A 21 8.01 -11.39 -11.30
CA THR A 21 8.99 -12.30 -11.94
C THR A 21 10.44 -12.02 -11.54
N ASP A 22 10.77 -10.77 -11.22
CA ASP A 22 12.05 -10.37 -10.63
C ASP A 22 12.11 -10.76 -9.15
N ASP A 23 12.89 -11.81 -8.85
CA ASP A 23 13.11 -12.30 -7.49
C ASP A 23 13.70 -11.23 -6.57
N GLU A 24 14.62 -10.38 -7.04
CA GLU A 24 15.20 -9.32 -6.20
C GLU A 24 14.15 -8.25 -5.88
N LEU A 25 13.28 -7.92 -6.82
CA LEU A 25 12.18 -6.98 -6.56
C LEU A 25 11.18 -7.57 -5.57
N ARG A 26 10.82 -8.84 -5.73
CA ARG A 26 9.92 -9.57 -4.82
C ARG A 26 10.43 -9.53 -3.38
N GLU A 27 11.72 -9.82 -3.20
CA GLU A 27 12.36 -9.76 -1.88
C GLU A 27 12.29 -8.36 -1.26
N LYS A 28 12.53 -7.31 -2.06
CA LYS A 28 12.45 -5.92 -1.57
C LYS A 28 11.05 -5.52 -1.13
N VAL A 29 10.01 -6.03 -1.80
CA VAL A 29 8.62 -5.81 -1.36
C VAL A 29 8.38 -6.44 0.01
N VAL A 30 8.87 -7.67 0.22
CA VAL A 30 8.77 -8.36 1.51
C VAL A 30 9.56 -7.63 2.60
N ASP A 31 10.78 -7.19 2.29
CA ASP A 31 11.64 -6.46 3.21
C ASP A 31 11.00 -5.13 3.65
N ALA A 32 10.36 -4.40 2.73
CA ALA A 32 9.66 -3.16 3.05
C ALA A 32 8.53 -3.40 4.06
N TRP A 33 7.71 -4.42 3.84
CA TRP A 33 6.64 -4.76 4.79
C TRP A 33 7.18 -5.22 6.13
N CYS A 34 8.19 -6.09 6.16
CA CYS A 34 8.78 -6.56 7.42
C CYS A 34 9.37 -5.40 8.23
N LEU A 35 10.09 -4.48 7.57
CA LEU A 35 10.68 -3.31 8.20
C LEU A 35 9.60 -2.32 8.69
N GLY A 36 8.55 -2.14 7.88
CA GLY A 36 7.38 -1.34 8.25
C GLY A 36 6.67 -1.88 9.49
N LEU A 37 6.38 -3.18 9.51
CA LEU A 37 5.74 -3.87 10.64
C LEU A 37 6.57 -3.78 11.91
N GLU A 38 7.89 -4.03 11.81
CA GLU A 38 8.82 -3.96 12.93
C GLU A 38 8.88 -2.55 13.54
N ARG A 39 9.12 -1.52 12.71
CA ARG A 39 9.23 -0.12 13.17
C ARG A 39 7.88 0.47 13.60
N GLY A 40 6.78 0.04 12.99
CA GLY A 40 5.43 0.38 13.43
C GLY A 40 5.02 -0.31 14.73
N GLY A 41 5.81 -1.30 15.19
CA GLY A 41 5.51 -2.07 16.39
C GLY A 41 4.32 -3.01 16.25
N TRP A 42 3.89 -3.34 15.03
CA TRP A 42 2.73 -4.18 14.75
C TRP A 42 2.93 -5.62 15.23
N ARG A 43 1.83 -6.28 15.61
CA ARG A 43 1.85 -7.71 15.93
C ARG A 43 1.43 -8.53 14.71
N ASP A 44 0.30 -8.19 14.12
CA ASP A 44 -0.20 -8.84 12.92
C ASP A 44 -0.30 -7.85 11.76
N ILE A 45 0.05 -8.27 10.55
CA ILE A 45 -0.15 -7.47 9.34
C ILE A 45 -1.64 -7.13 9.11
N GLU A 46 -2.55 -8.01 9.55
CA GLU A 46 -4.00 -7.80 9.45
C GLU A 46 -4.53 -6.81 10.50
N ASP A 47 -3.71 -6.40 11.48
CA ASP A 47 -4.10 -5.40 12.48
C ASP A 47 -4.12 -3.97 11.91
N ILE A 48 -3.49 -3.75 10.75
CA ILE A 48 -3.43 -2.44 10.11
C ILE A 48 -4.78 -2.18 9.40
N PRO A 49 -5.55 -1.15 9.80
CA PRO A 49 -6.83 -0.88 9.17
C PRO A 49 -6.66 -0.23 7.80
N TYR A 50 -7.66 -0.39 6.92
CA TYR A 50 -7.70 0.31 5.63
C TYR A 50 -7.67 1.84 5.81
N ALA A 51 -8.46 2.36 6.74
CA ALA A 51 -8.49 3.78 7.07
C ALA A 51 -8.64 3.94 8.59
N TRP A 52 -8.21 5.08 9.13
CA TRP A 52 -8.27 5.34 10.57
C TRP A 52 -9.67 5.18 11.20
N ASN A 53 -10.74 5.33 10.41
CA ASN A 53 -12.14 5.18 10.82
C ASN A 53 -12.90 4.01 10.15
N ILE A 54 -12.22 3.13 9.40
CA ILE A 54 -12.81 1.93 8.77
C ILE A 54 -11.93 0.74 9.18
N HIS A 55 -12.38 0.00 10.19
CA HIS A 55 -11.59 -1.08 10.82
C HIS A 55 -12.11 -2.47 10.44
N GLU A 56 -13.29 -2.56 9.83
CA GLU A 56 -13.87 -3.81 9.31
C GLU A 56 -13.23 -4.29 7.99
N VAL A 57 -12.39 -3.45 7.37
CA VAL A 57 -11.59 -3.79 6.18
C VAL A 57 -10.12 -3.59 6.51
N THR A 58 -9.29 -4.61 6.29
CA THR A 58 -7.86 -4.53 6.58
C THR A 58 -7.10 -3.85 5.44
N ASN A 59 -5.92 -3.30 5.76
CA ASN A 59 -5.03 -2.76 4.74
C ASN A 59 -4.59 -3.86 3.75
N VAL A 60 -4.45 -5.10 4.21
CA VAL A 60 -4.17 -6.26 3.35
C VAL A 60 -5.29 -6.45 2.32
N GLU A 61 -6.55 -6.50 2.75
CA GLU A 61 -7.69 -6.66 1.83
C GLU A 61 -7.72 -5.56 0.76
N HIS A 62 -7.49 -4.31 1.18
CA HIS A 62 -7.42 -3.17 0.27
C HIS A 62 -6.27 -3.31 -0.74
N VAL A 63 -5.04 -3.53 -0.27
CA VAL A 63 -3.83 -3.65 -1.10
C VAL A 63 -3.98 -4.77 -2.13
N ARG A 64 -4.55 -5.91 -1.75
CA ARG A 64 -4.82 -7.02 -2.67
C ARG A 64 -5.86 -6.66 -3.72
N GLY A 65 -6.94 -5.98 -3.30
CA GLY A 65 -7.97 -5.48 -4.21
C GLY A 65 -7.38 -4.55 -5.27
N VAL A 66 -6.56 -3.58 -4.84
CA VAL A 66 -5.86 -2.64 -5.73
C VAL A 66 -4.96 -3.38 -6.71
N THR A 67 -4.16 -4.32 -6.22
CA THR A 67 -3.22 -5.10 -7.05
C THR A 67 -3.96 -5.85 -8.17
N ARG A 68 -5.04 -6.54 -7.85
CA ARG A 68 -5.85 -7.30 -8.82
C ARG A 68 -6.50 -6.39 -9.87
N ILE A 69 -7.10 -5.28 -9.44
CA ILE A 69 -7.73 -4.30 -10.33
C ILE A 69 -6.69 -3.71 -11.29
N ALA A 70 -5.52 -3.32 -10.78
CA ALA A 70 -4.45 -2.74 -11.58
C ALA A 70 -3.91 -3.72 -12.63
N VAL A 71 -3.66 -4.97 -12.24
CA VAL A 71 -3.20 -6.04 -13.13
C VAL A 71 -4.22 -6.32 -14.24
N ASP A 72 -5.51 -6.41 -13.90
CA ASP A 72 -6.55 -6.65 -14.91
C ASP A 72 -6.72 -5.46 -15.86
N ALA A 73 -6.64 -4.24 -15.36
CA ALA A 73 -6.62 -3.04 -16.19
C ALA A 73 -5.40 -3.02 -17.12
N ALA A 74 -4.21 -3.37 -16.62
CA ALA A 74 -2.98 -3.44 -17.41
C ALA A 74 -3.08 -4.46 -18.56
N LYS A 75 -3.67 -5.63 -18.31
CA LYS A 75 -3.96 -6.62 -19.36
C LYS A 75 -4.82 -6.01 -20.47
N GLN A 76 -5.86 -5.25 -20.13
CA GLN A 76 -6.68 -4.57 -21.14
C GLN A 76 -5.89 -3.54 -21.94
N GLN A 77 -5.02 -2.76 -21.28
CA GLN A 77 -4.16 -1.79 -21.98
C GLN A 77 -3.22 -2.47 -22.98
N ARG A 78 -2.62 -3.59 -22.59
CA ARG A 78 -1.79 -4.39 -23.49
C ARG A 78 -2.60 -4.96 -24.66
N ASP A 79 -3.70 -5.63 -24.36
CA ASP A 79 -4.41 -6.46 -25.33
C ASP A 79 -5.24 -5.63 -26.33
N PHE A 80 -5.81 -4.49 -25.91
CA PHE A 80 -6.63 -3.63 -26.78
C PHE A 80 -5.88 -2.44 -27.38
N HIS A 81 -4.93 -1.87 -26.64
CA HIS A 81 -4.26 -0.63 -27.04
C HIS A 81 -2.80 -0.85 -27.48
N GLY A 82 -2.27 -2.07 -27.37
CA GLY A 82 -0.90 -2.38 -27.73
C GLY A 82 0.12 -1.67 -26.82
N ALA A 83 -0.29 -1.30 -25.61
CA ALA A 83 0.62 -0.80 -24.60
C ALA A 83 1.54 -1.93 -24.10
N ASP A 84 2.67 -1.55 -23.50
CA ASP A 84 3.65 -2.50 -22.93
C ASP A 84 3.85 -2.20 -21.44
N PRO A 85 2.84 -2.46 -20.58
CA PRO A 85 2.95 -2.20 -19.15
C PRO A 85 3.93 -3.17 -18.49
N ASP A 86 4.74 -2.64 -17.57
CA ASP A 86 5.61 -3.44 -16.72
C ASP A 86 4.79 -4.03 -15.55
N PHE A 87 4.46 -5.32 -15.64
CA PHE A 87 3.65 -6.01 -14.64
C PHE A 87 4.35 -6.15 -13.29
N ASP A 88 5.68 -6.33 -13.26
CA ASP A 88 6.44 -6.43 -12.02
C ASP A 88 6.42 -5.09 -11.27
N VAL A 89 6.56 -3.98 -12.00
CA VAL A 89 6.43 -2.64 -11.42
C VAL A 89 5.01 -2.39 -10.90
N ILE A 90 3.97 -2.80 -11.63
CA ILE A 90 2.57 -2.63 -11.19
C ILE A 90 2.31 -3.40 -9.91
N VAL A 91 2.64 -4.70 -9.89
CA VAL A 91 2.38 -5.56 -8.73
C VAL A 91 3.16 -5.06 -7.53
N ALA A 92 4.46 -4.79 -7.67
CA ALA A 92 5.28 -4.28 -6.57
C ALA A 92 4.78 -2.91 -6.06
N ALA A 93 4.43 -1.98 -6.95
CA ALA A 93 3.92 -0.68 -6.55
C ALA A 93 2.56 -0.78 -5.85
N CYS A 94 1.64 -1.61 -6.33
CA CYS A 94 0.36 -1.85 -5.65
C CYS A 94 0.55 -2.48 -4.27
N LEU A 95 1.44 -3.47 -4.14
CA LEU A 95 1.73 -4.09 -2.84
C LEU A 95 2.37 -3.12 -1.85
N LEU A 96 3.07 -2.09 -2.33
CA LEU A 96 3.75 -1.10 -1.48
C LEU A 96 3.01 0.23 -1.33
N HIS A 97 1.94 0.50 -2.07
CA HIS A 97 1.38 1.86 -2.13
C HIS A 97 0.90 2.39 -0.77
N ASP A 98 0.50 1.48 0.12
CA ASP A 98 -0.03 1.76 1.46
C ASP A 98 0.83 1.17 2.59
N VAL A 99 2.06 0.71 2.30
CA VAL A 99 2.98 0.19 3.33
C VAL A 99 3.33 1.25 4.38
N GLY A 100 3.27 2.54 4.03
CA GLY A 100 3.51 3.65 4.94
C GLY A 100 2.48 3.77 6.08
N LYS A 101 1.31 3.11 5.97
CA LYS A 101 0.33 3.04 7.07
C LYS A 101 0.88 2.30 8.28
N CYS A 102 1.90 1.45 8.10
CA CYS A 102 2.64 0.88 9.22
C CYS A 102 3.19 1.95 10.17
N TYR A 103 3.45 3.18 9.69
CA TYR A 103 3.94 4.29 10.51
C TYR A 103 2.82 5.25 10.90
N GLU A 104 1.93 5.57 9.95
CA GLU A 104 0.90 6.59 10.16
C GLU A 104 -0.21 6.13 11.12
N TYR A 105 -0.53 4.83 11.15
CA TYR A 105 -1.76 4.33 11.79
C TYR A 105 -1.59 3.76 13.19
N VAL A 106 -0.41 3.88 13.79
CA VAL A 106 -0.12 3.31 15.12
C VAL A 106 -1.00 3.89 16.23
N ASP A 107 -1.49 5.12 16.07
CA ASP A 107 -2.34 5.79 17.08
C ASP A 107 -3.85 5.59 16.85
N PHE A 108 -4.24 4.80 15.83
CA PHE A 108 -5.65 4.57 15.47
C PHE A 108 -6.14 3.15 15.78
N VAL A 109 -5.36 2.37 16.51
CA VAL A 109 -5.68 0.99 16.91
C VAL A 109 -5.55 0.81 18.42
N ASP A 110 -6.15 -0.27 18.93
CA ASP A 110 -6.03 -0.62 20.35
C ASP A 110 -4.57 -1.01 20.70
N GLU A 111 -4.12 -0.66 21.91
CA GLU A 111 -2.74 -0.91 22.38
C GLU A 111 -2.34 -2.40 22.35
N ASP A 112 -3.31 -3.32 22.40
CA ASP A 112 -3.07 -4.76 22.39
C ASP A 112 -2.66 -5.31 21.01
N ARG A 113 -2.89 -4.53 19.93
CA ARG A 113 -2.44 -4.77 18.55
C ARG A 113 -0.97 -4.41 18.33
N LEU A 114 -0.41 -3.62 19.24
CA LEU A 114 0.94 -3.07 19.11
C LEU A 114 1.88 -3.58 20.21
N THR A 115 3.16 -3.39 19.94
CA THR A 115 4.25 -3.49 20.91
C THR A 115 4.71 -2.09 21.27
N THR A 116 5.89 -1.67 20.85
CA THR A 116 6.35 -0.29 21.01
C THR A 116 6.77 0.22 19.63
N PRO A 117 5.97 1.11 19.02
CA PRO A 117 6.36 1.77 17.77
C PRO A 117 7.66 2.54 17.95
N ASP A 118 8.50 2.56 16.92
CA ASP A 118 9.72 3.36 16.87
C ASP A 118 9.34 4.84 16.62
N PRO A 119 9.55 5.74 17.60
CA PRO A 119 9.15 7.13 17.49
C PRO A 119 9.97 7.93 16.46
N GLU A 120 11.06 7.37 15.90
CA GLU A 120 11.76 7.99 14.77
C GLU A 120 10.93 7.93 13.48
N TYR A 121 10.12 6.87 13.31
CA TYR A 121 9.40 6.58 12.07
C TYR A 121 7.88 6.68 12.23
N ALA A 122 7.33 6.12 13.31
CA ALA A 122 5.90 6.02 13.53
C ALA A 122 5.33 7.37 13.98
N THR A 123 4.65 8.06 13.04
CA THR A 123 4.07 9.38 13.26
C THR A 123 2.95 9.66 12.25
N GLN A 124 1.94 10.42 12.67
CA GLN A 124 0.88 10.95 11.80
C GLN A 124 1.34 12.13 10.94
N GLU A 125 2.48 12.75 11.25
CA GLU A 125 2.97 13.95 10.56
C GLU A 125 3.47 13.67 9.13
N VAL A 126 3.89 12.44 8.85
CA VAL A 126 4.38 12.02 7.53
C VAL A 126 3.34 11.09 6.90
N PRO A 127 2.61 11.53 5.85
CA PRO A 127 1.61 10.71 5.19
C PRO A 127 2.17 9.40 4.64
N HIS A 128 1.38 8.31 4.69
CA HIS A 128 1.75 6.98 4.21
C HIS A 128 2.25 6.96 2.77
N SER A 129 1.74 7.84 1.90
CA SER A 129 2.23 7.98 0.52
C SER A 129 3.72 8.39 0.48
N LEU A 130 4.17 9.25 1.40
CA LEU A 130 5.56 9.72 1.47
C LEU A 130 6.45 8.75 2.25
N SER A 131 5.98 8.26 3.39
CA SER A 131 6.74 7.27 4.17
C SER A 131 6.86 5.94 3.42
N GLY A 132 5.84 5.53 2.65
CA GLY A 132 5.90 4.38 1.74
C GLY A 132 6.91 4.56 0.61
N TYR A 133 7.01 5.76 0.02
CA TYR A 133 8.07 6.08 -0.94
C TYR A 133 9.46 5.95 -0.29
N ALA A 134 9.64 6.53 0.90
CA ALA A 134 10.91 6.49 1.63
C ALA A 134 11.31 5.05 2.01
N LEU A 135 10.35 4.25 2.45
CA LEU A 135 10.58 2.85 2.81
C LEU A 135 10.96 2.00 1.60
N ALA A 136 10.26 2.16 0.47
CA ALA A 136 10.64 1.50 -0.79
C ALA A 136 12.03 1.92 -1.28
N HIS A 137 12.41 3.17 -1.06
CA HIS A 137 13.76 3.66 -1.35
C HIS A 137 14.81 2.99 -0.47
N GLU A 138 14.55 2.89 0.84
CA GLU A 138 15.48 2.32 1.84
C GLU A 138 15.82 0.85 1.55
N VAL A 139 14.83 0.05 1.15
CA VAL A 139 15.05 -1.36 0.77
C VAL A 139 15.60 -1.53 -0.65
N GLY A 140 15.76 -0.43 -1.41
CA GLY A 140 16.40 -0.46 -2.73
C GLY A 140 15.48 -0.89 -3.88
N CYS A 141 14.17 -0.66 -3.78
CA CYS A 141 13.25 -0.81 -4.91
C CYS A 141 13.71 0.09 -6.08
N PRO A 142 13.45 -0.28 -7.35
CA PRO A 142 13.79 0.58 -8.48
C PRO A 142 12.94 1.86 -8.47
N LEU A 143 13.48 2.93 -9.06
CA LEU A 143 12.79 4.24 -9.12
C LEU A 143 11.41 4.15 -9.81
N SER A 144 11.23 3.21 -10.75
CA SER A 144 9.94 2.93 -11.39
C SER A 144 8.84 2.55 -10.39
N VAL A 145 9.18 1.74 -9.39
CA VAL A 145 8.27 1.34 -8.29
C VAL A 145 8.12 2.48 -7.29
N GLN A 146 9.23 3.09 -6.84
CA GLN A 146 9.20 4.18 -5.86
C GLN A 146 8.24 5.30 -6.30
N ARG A 147 8.37 5.78 -7.55
CA ARG A 147 7.56 6.89 -8.06
C ARG A 147 6.09 6.52 -8.35
N ALA A 148 5.74 5.24 -8.35
CA ALA A 148 4.37 4.77 -8.55
C ALA A 148 3.57 4.72 -7.24
N ILE A 149 4.24 4.67 -6.08
CA ILE A 149 3.63 4.60 -4.75
C ILE A 149 2.79 5.85 -4.40
N PRO A 150 3.30 7.10 -4.54
CA PRO A 150 2.50 8.28 -4.22
C PRO A 150 1.27 8.39 -5.12
N HIS A 151 0.09 8.38 -4.51
CA HIS A 151 -1.18 8.34 -5.24
C HIS A 151 -2.21 9.39 -4.77
N PHE A 152 -1.97 10.04 -3.62
CA PHE A 152 -2.81 11.12 -3.09
C PHE A 152 -1.99 12.39 -2.76
N ILE A 153 -0.98 12.29 -1.88
CA ILE A 153 -0.06 13.38 -1.49
C ILE A 153 1.35 13.12 -2.04
N GLY A 154 2.04 14.17 -2.51
CA GLY A 154 3.39 14.06 -3.08
C GLY A 154 3.38 13.77 -4.58
N GLU A 155 2.71 14.61 -5.36
CA GLU A 155 2.55 14.41 -6.80
C GLU A 155 3.90 14.33 -7.53
N ILE A 156 4.09 13.23 -8.26
CA ILE A 156 5.26 13.05 -9.13
C ILE A 156 4.95 13.70 -10.49
N PRO A 157 5.73 14.70 -10.95
CA PRO A 157 5.43 15.47 -12.16
C PRO A 157 5.27 14.66 -13.45
N THR A 158 5.95 13.52 -13.54
CA THR A 158 5.88 12.62 -14.70
C THR A 158 5.49 11.22 -14.23
N ARG A 159 4.20 10.90 -14.35
CA ARG A 159 3.65 9.57 -14.03
C ARG A 159 3.80 8.62 -15.21
N THR A 160 4.12 7.38 -14.89
CA THR A 160 4.15 6.28 -15.87
C THR A 160 2.78 5.69 -16.07
N LEU A 161 2.62 4.83 -17.08
CA LEU A 161 1.41 4.03 -17.24
C LEU A 161 1.11 3.23 -15.96
N GLU A 162 2.13 2.61 -15.38
CA GLU A 162 2.02 1.83 -14.15
C GLU A 162 1.54 2.70 -13.00
N SER A 163 2.13 3.89 -12.82
CA SER A 163 1.72 4.85 -11.79
C SER A 163 0.26 5.32 -11.96
N GLU A 164 -0.22 5.50 -13.19
CA GLU A 164 -1.62 5.86 -13.45
C GLU A 164 -2.58 4.70 -13.18
N LEU A 165 -2.17 3.47 -13.51
CA LEU A 165 -2.95 2.27 -13.22
C LEU A 165 -3.09 2.03 -11.71
N VAL A 166 -2.00 2.17 -10.94
CA VAL A 166 -2.05 2.06 -9.47
C VAL A 166 -3.00 3.11 -8.89
N LYS A 167 -2.88 4.38 -9.30
CA LYS A 167 -3.74 5.46 -8.82
C LYS A 167 -5.22 5.21 -9.14
N SER A 168 -5.50 4.78 -10.37
CA SER A 168 -6.87 4.50 -10.82
C SER A 168 -7.47 3.29 -10.09
N ALA A 169 -6.69 2.23 -9.92
CA ALA A 169 -7.10 1.03 -9.19
C ALA A 169 -7.35 1.32 -7.71
N ASN A 170 -6.48 2.10 -7.07
CA ASN A 170 -6.70 2.55 -5.69
C ASN A 170 -8.01 3.35 -5.58
N SER A 171 -8.21 4.37 -6.43
CA SER A 171 -9.45 5.16 -6.38
C SER A 171 -10.71 4.31 -6.55
N ALA A 172 -10.71 3.36 -7.48
CA ALA A 172 -11.84 2.45 -7.69
C ALA A 172 -12.08 1.53 -6.48
N SER A 173 -11.01 0.94 -5.93
CA SER A 173 -11.06 0.07 -4.74
C SER A 173 -11.55 0.83 -3.51
N SER A 174 -10.94 1.99 -3.23
CA SER A 174 -11.28 2.87 -2.12
C SER A 174 -12.73 3.34 -2.18
N ASN A 175 -13.23 3.73 -3.36
CA ASN A 175 -14.64 4.10 -3.51
C ASN A 175 -15.60 2.93 -3.30
N ALA A 176 -15.21 1.70 -3.69
CA ALA A 176 -16.03 0.53 -3.40
C ALA A 176 -16.09 0.23 -1.89
N ILE A 177 -14.96 0.37 -1.18
CA ILE A 177 -14.90 0.19 0.28
C ILE A 177 -15.79 1.22 0.97
N THR A 178 -15.60 2.52 0.72
CA THR A 178 -16.37 3.57 1.40
C THR A 178 -17.88 3.46 1.13
N GLN A 179 -18.28 3.07 -0.09
CA GLN A 179 -19.69 2.81 -0.39
C GLN A 179 -20.23 1.60 0.37
N ALA A 180 -19.45 0.52 0.47
CA ALA A 180 -19.88 -0.70 1.14
C ALA A 180 -19.96 -0.55 2.67
N THR A 181 -19.03 0.18 3.27
CA THR A 181 -18.93 0.31 4.74
C THR A 181 -19.74 1.51 5.27
N MET A 182 -19.75 2.63 4.55
CA MET A 182 -20.32 3.88 5.03
C MET A 182 -21.49 4.41 4.18
N GLY A 183 -21.73 3.83 3.00
CA GLY A 183 -22.80 4.28 2.10
C GLY A 183 -22.52 5.61 1.41
N ILE A 184 -21.28 6.08 1.40
CA ILE A 184 -20.83 7.33 0.79
C ILE A 184 -19.74 7.08 -0.25
N SER A 185 -19.55 8.01 -1.18
CA SER A 185 -18.44 7.96 -2.14
C SER A 185 -17.09 8.24 -1.47
N LEU A 186 -15.99 7.90 -2.16
CA LEU A 186 -14.64 8.26 -1.72
C LEU A 186 -14.47 9.79 -1.61
N GLN A 187 -15.06 10.55 -2.53
CA GLN A 187 -14.95 12.01 -2.49
C GLN A 187 -15.64 12.59 -1.26
N GLU A 188 -16.85 12.12 -0.93
CA GLU A 188 -17.55 12.53 0.29
C GLU A 188 -16.75 12.15 1.54
N TRP A 189 -16.14 10.96 1.57
CA TRP A 189 -15.27 10.56 2.67
C TRP A 189 -14.04 11.49 2.80
N VAL A 190 -13.40 11.85 1.69
CA VAL A 190 -12.28 12.79 1.69
C VAL A 190 -12.71 14.17 2.21
N ASP A 191 -13.85 14.69 1.75
CA ASP A 191 -14.36 16.00 2.14
C ASP A 191 -14.75 16.06 3.64
N GLU A 192 -15.21 14.95 4.21
CA GLU A 192 -15.61 14.87 5.62
C GLU A 192 -14.47 14.52 6.59
N TYR A 193 -13.54 13.65 6.19
CA TYR A 193 -12.59 12.98 7.10
C TYR A 193 -11.12 13.19 6.77
N SER A 194 -10.75 13.67 5.58
CA SER A 194 -9.34 13.88 5.23
C SER A 194 -8.79 15.05 6.05
N GLN A 195 -7.74 14.79 6.82
CA GLN A 195 -7.04 15.80 7.62
C GLN A 195 -6.14 16.72 6.76
N THR A 196 -6.09 16.48 5.45
CA THR A 196 -5.33 17.26 4.47
C THR A 196 -6.24 18.24 3.74
N THR A 197 -6.50 19.38 4.37
CA THR A 197 -6.94 20.62 3.70
C THR A 197 -5.80 21.63 3.66
#